data_AF-A0AAW1VZX2-F1
#
_entry.id   AF-A0AAW1VZX2-F1
#
_cell.length_a   1.000
_cell.length_b   1.000
_cell.length_c   1.000
_cell.angle_alpha   90.00
_cell.angle_beta   90.00
_cell.angle_gamma   90.00
#
_symmetry.space_group_name_H-M   'P 1'
#
loop_
_entity.id
_entity.type
_entity.pdbx_description
1 polymer ?
#
loop_
_entity_poly.entity_id
_entity_poly.type
_entity_poly.pdbx_seq_one_letter_code
_entity_poly.pdbx_strand_id
1 'polypeptide(L)'
;MAITTSICSSPNQPPTLSTLSLPTIPPLKTHLPFPSYLSSNDALVNGAAAEAVEAARDAAAVRDGISGFWSCREHENENESGGGLVVRRKKRRRRRRKGLECFDDEETKREFEDGRVSFGVVRYGYLSPREEAECCQSIKEGAKLESEITRVLEAQEHEPTSKQLANAMRMKMTSIDKVICNRRESQEKIIKSYRGLVVSVASSYQGKGLSFQDLIQEGSIGLLRGADKFDPERGFKLSTYVYWWIRQAIIRAIENKSRIIRLPGHMCGVMAKITKAKNSFNQKFQRLPSHDEVAEMINVQPSTVRLVYERSRLPISLDPVVTDRGCMALQDIIRGSDEMMPETMLRKQQMKQEVEELLKTLSDREANVLRLHFGLNGETAQSFEEIGRLLKLSRERVRQINGIALSKLKQTSILDRLKMYIV
;
A
#
# COMPACT_ATOMS: atom_id res chain seq x y z
N MET A 1 63.14 76.04 15.02
CA MET A 1 63.00 76.58 13.66
C MET A 1 61.92 75.79 12.92
N ALA A 2 61.15 76.49 12.10
CA ALA A 2 60.10 76.02 11.17
C ALA A 2 58.75 75.59 11.77
N ILE A 3 57.78 76.50 11.54
CA ILE A 3 56.33 76.47 11.71
C ILE A 3 55.70 75.74 10.51
N THR A 4 54.61 74.99 10.70
CA THR A 4 53.35 75.16 9.93
C THR A 4 52.18 74.36 10.53
N THR A 5 51.05 75.04 10.62
CA THR A 5 49.74 74.75 11.19
C THR A 5 48.79 74.02 10.24
N SER A 6 47.77 73.31 10.78
CA SER A 6 46.35 73.22 10.30
C SER A 6 45.72 71.88 10.75
N ILE A 7 45.04 71.78 11.91
CA ILE A 7 43.61 72.04 12.21
C ILE A 7 42.62 70.94 11.71
N CYS A 8 41.94 70.33 12.69
CA CYS A 8 40.59 69.69 12.74
C CYS A 8 40.29 68.52 11.77
N SER A 9 39.51 67.48 12.09
CA SER A 9 38.51 67.26 13.15
C SER A 9 38.05 65.79 13.08
N SER A 10 37.96 65.12 14.24
CA SER A 10 37.10 63.95 14.52
C SER A 10 35.62 64.42 14.69
N PRO A 11 34.56 63.57 14.78
CA PRO A 11 34.54 62.17 15.27
C PRO A 11 33.44 61.23 14.64
N ASN A 12 33.24 60.07 15.28
CA ASN A 12 32.04 59.21 15.32
C ASN A 12 31.90 58.07 14.28
N GLN A 13 32.46 56.92 14.65
CA GLN A 13 32.05 55.59 14.18
C GLN A 13 30.75 55.13 14.87
N PRO A 14 29.80 54.50 14.16
CA PRO A 14 28.74 53.72 14.78
C PRO A 14 29.19 52.28 15.11
N PRO A 15 28.55 51.61 16.08
CA PRO A 15 29.02 50.36 16.67
C PRO A 15 28.87 49.15 15.74
N THR A 16 29.93 48.35 15.67
CA THR A 16 29.96 47.00 15.11
C THR A 16 29.14 46.04 15.98
N LEU A 17 28.03 45.52 15.46
CA LEU A 17 27.35 44.38 16.06
C LEU A 17 27.99 43.08 15.60
N SER A 18 28.33 42.27 16.59
CA SER A 18 28.93 40.94 16.48
C SER A 18 28.09 40.00 15.63
N THR A 19 28.72 39.42 14.61
CA THR A 19 28.17 38.36 13.78
C THR A 19 27.94 37.10 14.63
N LEU A 20 26.73 36.91 15.13
CA LEU A 20 26.28 35.62 15.63
C LEU A 20 25.89 34.76 14.42
N SER A 21 26.81 33.91 13.99
CA SER A 21 26.56 32.83 13.06
C SER A 21 25.67 31.78 13.73
N LEU A 22 24.37 31.83 13.47
CA LEU A 22 23.48 30.69 13.69
C LEU A 22 23.82 29.59 12.67
N PRO A 23 24.02 28.33 13.09
CA PRO A 23 24.32 27.25 12.16
C PRO A 23 23.13 27.05 11.23
N THR A 24 23.38 27.17 9.92
CA THR A 24 22.46 26.76 8.87
C THR A 24 22.08 25.30 9.11
N ILE A 25 20.84 25.05 9.53
CA ILE A 25 20.25 23.71 9.47
C ILE A 25 20.17 23.38 7.98
N PRO A 26 20.90 22.37 7.47
CA PRO A 26 20.79 21.98 6.08
C PRO A 26 19.37 21.44 5.84
N PRO A 27 18.77 21.68 4.66
CA PRO A 27 17.55 20.99 4.28
C PRO A 27 17.82 19.48 4.40
N LEU A 28 16.90 18.74 5.01
CA LEU A 28 16.96 17.29 5.10
C LEU A 28 17.21 16.70 3.71
N LYS A 29 18.47 16.38 3.41
CA LYS A 29 18.84 15.47 2.33
C LYS A 29 18.33 14.10 2.76
N THR A 30 17.12 13.75 2.35
CA THR A 30 16.64 12.37 2.37
C THR A 30 17.35 11.57 1.29
N HIS A 31 18.67 11.41 1.41
CA HIS A 31 19.45 10.43 0.66
C HIS A 31 20.67 10.07 1.51
N LEU A 32 20.46 9.21 2.50
CA LEU A 32 21.52 8.29 2.88
C LEU A 32 21.66 7.28 1.73
N PRO A 33 22.88 7.03 1.22
CA PRO A 33 23.08 6.04 0.18
C PRO A 33 22.81 4.68 0.80
N PHE A 34 21.74 4.02 0.34
CA PHE A 34 21.67 2.57 0.48
C PHE A 34 22.86 1.98 -0.30
N PRO A 35 23.56 0.97 0.24
CA PRO A 35 24.61 0.29 -0.51
C PRO A 35 24.01 -0.22 -1.81
N SER A 36 24.54 0.28 -2.93
CA SER A 36 24.17 -0.04 -4.29
C SER A 36 24.69 -1.42 -4.67
N TYR A 37 24.17 -2.45 -4.01
CA TYR A 37 24.25 -3.82 -4.50
C TYR A 37 22.83 -4.38 -4.51
N LEU A 38 22.44 -4.91 -5.68
CA LEU A 38 21.12 -5.44 -6.06
C LEU A 38 20.19 -4.42 -6.73
N SER A 39 20.70 -3.78 -7.78
CA SER A 39 19.85 -3.38 -8.92
C SER A 39 19.70 -4.57 -9.87
N SER A 40 18.51 -4.65 -10.48
CA SER A 40 18.12 -5.47 -11.63
C SER A 40 17.87 -6.95 -11.37
N ASN A 41 16.61 -7.28 -11.07
CA ASN A 41 16.05 -8.61 -11.31
C ASN A 41 14.63 -8.52 -11.90
N ASP A 42 14.48 -7.79 -13.00
CA ASP A 42 13.29 -7.90 -13.86
C ASP A 42 13.40 -9.04 -14.89
N ALA A 43 14.51 -9.80 -14.88
CA ALA A 43 14.74 -10.92 -15.80
C ALA A 43 14.41 -12.33 -15.23
N LEU A 44 13.86 -12.43 -14.02
CA LEU A 44 13.72 -13.72 -13.29
C LEU A 44 12.31 -14.35 -13.27
N VAL A 45 11.35 -13.78 -13.99
CA VAL A 45 9.95 -14.29 -13.97
C VAL A 45 9.80 -15.60 -14.77
N ASN A 46 10.72 -15.92 -15.68
CA ASN A 46 10.67 -17.18 -16.45
C ASN A 46 11.56 -18.31 -15.88
N GLY A 47 12.52 -17.99 -15.00
CA GLY A 47 13.37 -18.99 -14.31
C GLY A 47 12.79 -19.51 -13.00
N ALA A 48 12.09 -18.66 -12.24
CA ALA A 48 11.57 -19.00 -10.92
C ALA A 48 10.49 -20.11 -10.92
N ALA A 49 9.79 -20.32 -12.04
CA ALA A 49 8.81 -21.41 -12.16
C ALA A 49 9.46 -22.79 -12.33
N ALA A 50 10.66 -22.87 -12.91
CA ALA A 50 11.41 -24.12 -13.03
C ALA A 50 12.17 -24.44 -11.72
N GLU A 51 12.73 -23.43 -11.08
CA GLU A 51 13.45 -23.55 -9.80
C GLU A 51 12.51 -23.90 -8.63
N ALA A 52 11.26 -23.39 -8.64
CA ALA A 52 10.23 -23.79 -7.68
C ALA A 52 9.74 -25.24 -7.88
N VAL A 53 9.87 -25.80 -9.09
CA VAL A 53 9.51 -27.20 -9.38
C VAL A 53 10.65 -28.15 -8.96
N GLU A 54 11.91 -27.74 -9.05
CA GLU A 54 13.04 -28.48 -8.45
C GLU A 54 13.06 -28.40 -6.93
N ALA A 55 12.85 -27.23 -6.33
CA ALA A 55 12.74 -27.10 -4.88
C ALA A 55 11.57 -27.94 -4.29
N ALA A 56 10.51 -28.17 -5.08
CA ALA A 56 9.41 -29.08 -4.72
C ALA A 56 9.78 -30.56 -4.83
N ARG A 57 10.75 -30.93 -5.70
CA ARG A 57 11.33 -32.29 -5.76
C ARG A 57 12.24 -32.56 -4.57
N ASP A 58 13.08 -31.61 -4.18
CA ASP A 58 13.98 -31.75 -3.02
C ASP A 58 13.22 -31.79 -1.69
N ALA A 59 12.12 -31.02 -1.57
CA ALA A 59 11.22 -31.09 -0.43
C ALA A 59 10.42 -32.41 -0.34
N ALA A 60 10.31 -33.17 -1.44
CA ALA A 60 9.69 -34.50 -1.44
C ALA A 60 10.64 -35.61 -0.96
N ALA A 61 11.96 -35.41 -1.05
CA ALA A 61 12.97 -36.38 -0.62
C ALA A 61 13.23 -36.36 0.91
N VAL A 62 12.95 -35.25 1.61
CA VAL A 62 13.16 -35.11 3.07
C VAL A 62 11.94 -35.60 3.89
N ARG A 63 11.12 -36.51 3.33
CA ARG A 63 9.83 -36.93 3.91
C ARG A 63 9.90 -38.11 4.91
N ASP A 64 11.04 -38.34 5.54
CA ASP A 64 11.15 -39.21 6.73
C ASP A 64 11.70 -38.40 7.91
N GLY A 65 10.82 -37.73 8.64
CA GLY A 65 11.28 -37.02 9.85
C GLY A 65 10.32 -36.07 10.55
N ILE A 66 9.11 -35.80 10.05
CA ILE A 66 8.14 -34.95 10.78
C ILE A 66 6.72 -35.49 10.64
N SER A 67 6.49 -36.65 11.26
CA SER A 67 5.16 -37.21 11.54
C SER A 67 4.90 -37.07 13.03
N GLY A 68 4.59 -35.87 13.50
CA GLY A 68 4.40 -35.67 14.94
C GLY A 68 4.14 -34.23 15.37
N PHE A 69 3.26 -33.52 14.68
CA PHE A 69 2.78 -32.24 15.19
C PHE A 69 1.47 -31.92 14.45
N TRP A 70 0.57 -31.14 15.03
CA TRP A 70 -0.78 -30.86 14.51
C TRP A 70 -1.82 -31.97 14.80
N SER A 71 -2.12 -32.14 16.09
CA SER A 71 -3.46 -32.50 16.54
C SER A 71 -4.00 -31.36 17.41
N CYS A 72 -5.30 -31.14 17.30
CA CYS A 72 -6.08 -29.96 17.63
C CYS A 72 -6.03 -29.48 19.08
N ARG A 73 -6.26 -28.16 19.20
CA ARG A 73 -6.82 -27.46 20.35
C ARG A 73 -8.31 -27.84 20.46
N GLU A 74 -8.70 -28.49 21.56
CA GLU A 74 -10.08 -28.55 22.04
C GLU A 74 -10.18 -27.63 23.27
N HIS A 75 -11.32 -26.95 23.40
CA HIS A 75 -11.73 -26.25 24.61
C HIS A 75 -12.30 -27.30 25.57
N GLU A 76 -11.75 -27.41 26.78
CA GLU A 76 -12.36 -28.20 27.86
C GLU A 76 -12.55 -27.29 29.08
N ASN A 77 -13.80 -27.23 29.56
CA ASN A 77 -14.12 -27.05 30.97
C ASN A 77 -14.04 -28.43 31.63
N GLU A 78 -13.51 -28.45 32.84
CA GLU A 78 -13.16 -29.63 33.64
C GLU A 78 -14.37 -30.50 34.03
N ASN A 79 -14.23 -31.83 33.91
CA ASN A 79 -14.41 -32.77 35.02
C ASN A 79 -14.03 -34.22 34.65
N GLU A 80 -13.71 -34.99 35.68
CA GLU A 80 -12.82 -36.15 35.76
C GLU A 80 -13.20 -37.47 35.04
N SER A 81 -12.16 -38.32 34.95
CA SER A 81 -12.15 -39.79 35.02
C SER A 81 -12.28 -40.65 33.75
N GLY A 82 -11.27 -41.52 33.56
CA GLY A 82 -11.45 -42.83 32.91
C GLY A 82 -10.59 -43.13 31.68
N GLY A 83 -9.39 -43.69 31.91
CA GLY A 83 -8.53 -44.25 30.86
C GLY A 83 -9.18 -45.45 30.15
N GLY A 84 -9.37 -45.35 28.83
CA GLY A 84 -9.91 -46.47 28.03
C GLY A 84 -9.94 -46.31 26.51
N LEU A 85 -9.43 -45.20 25.94
CA LEU A 85 -9.64 -44.85 24.52
C LEU A 85 -8.45 -45.10 23.59
N VAL A 86 -7.26 -45.39 24.12
CA VAL A 86 -6.04 -45.49 23.31
C VAL A 86 -5.94 -46.82 22.54
N VAL A 87 -6.55 -47.89 23.04
CA VAL A 87 -6.51 -49.22 22.40
C VAL A 87 -7.49 -49.34 21.21
N ARG A 88 -8.61 -48.59 21.21
CA ARG A 88 -9.57 -48.57 20.09
C ARG A 88 -9.07 -47.77 18.88
N ARG A 89 -8.19 -46.77 19.06
CA ARG A 89 -7.69 -45.90 17.98
C ARG A 89 -6.66 -46.57 17.04
N LYS A 90 -5.92 -47.59 17.50
CA LYS A 90 -4.95 -48.31 16.64
C LYS A 90 -5.59 -49.34 15.68
N LYS A 91 -6.75 -49.90 16.01
CA LYS A 91 -7.42 -50.93 15.17
C LYS A 91 -8.13 -50.35 13.93
N ARG A 92 -8.48 -49.06 13.94
CA ARG A 92 -9.15 -48.36 12.83
C ARG A 92 -8.20 -47.92 11.70
N ARG A 93 -6.90 -47.79 11.97
CA ARG A 93 -5.88 -47.41 10.95
C ARG A 93 -5.40 -48.58 10.07
N ARG A 94 -5.55 -49.83 10.49
CA ARG A 94 -5.18 -51.01 9.67
C ARG A 94 -6.25 -51.46 8.66
N ARG A 95 -7.50 -50.99 8.77
CA ARG A 95 -8.58 -51.32 7.81
C ARG A 95 -8.65 -50.40 6.58
N ARG A 96 -7.92 -49.28 6.56
CA ARG A 96 -7.92 -48.34 5.41
C ARG A 96 -6.88 -48.64 4.31
N ARG A 97 -6.19 -49.79 4.38
CA ARG A 97 -5.27 -50.26 3.32
C ARG A 97 -5.76 -51.52 2.59
N LYS A 98 -6.96 -52.03 2.89
CA LYS A 98 -7.64 -53.11 2.14
C LYS A 98 -9.11 -52.77 2.05
N GLY A 99 -9.60 -52.49 0.83
CA GLY A 99 -11.00 -52.17 0.55
C GLY A 99 -11.14 -50.86 -0.21
N LEU A 100 -10.83 -50.91 -1.50
CA LEU A 100 -11.29 -49.95 -2.49
C LEU A 100 -12.60 -50.54 -3.02
N GLU A 101 -13.74 -50.17 -2.44
CA GLU A 101 -15.05 -50.51 -2.98
C GLU A 101 -16.06 -49.45 -2.55
N CYS A 102 -16.91 -49.10 -3.51
CA CYS A 102 -17.93 -48.07 -3.50
C CYS A 102 -18.82 -48.16 -2.26
N PHE A 103 -19.18 -47.01 -1.68
CA PHE A 103 -20.27 -46.93 -0.72
C PHE A 103 -21.17 -45.75 -1.08
N ASP A 104 -22.41 -46.11 -1.40
CA ASP A 104 -23.52 -45.25 -1.75
C ASP A 104 -23.95 -44.35 -0.59
N ASP A 105 -24.44 -43.17 -0.97
CA ASP A 105 -24.98 -42.12 -0.11
C ASP A 105 -26.38 -42.51 0.40
N GLU A 106 -26.50 -42.99 1.63
CA GLU A 106 -27.75 -42.90 2.42
C GLU A 106 -27.43 -43.08 3.91
N GLU A 107 -27.10 -41.99 4.60
CA GLU A 107 -27.41 -41.75 6.04
C GLU A 107 -26.68 -40.49 6.51
N THR A 108 -27.34 -39.33 6.43
CA THR A 108 -27.09 -38.23 7.37
C THR A 108 -28.30 -37.29 7.40
N LYS A 109 -29.43 -37.81 7.87
CA LYS A 109 -30.47 -37.00 8.53
C LYS A 109 -30.30 -37.18 10.04
N ARG A 110 -29.82 -36.14 10.72
CA ARG A 110 -30.24 -35.71 12.06
C ARG A 110 -29.51 -34.42 12.46
N GLU A 111 -30.33 -33.37 12.55
CA GLU A 111 -30.29 -32.23 13.49
C GLU A 111 -29.01 -31.39 13.61
N PHE A 112 -29.11 -30.13 13.19
CA PHE A 112 -28.56 -28.97 13.91
C PHE A 112 -29.27 -27.71 13.40
N GLU A 113 -30.40 -27.37 14.03
CA GLU A 113 -30.97 -26.03 13.96
C GLU A 113 -30.21 -25.15 14.96
N ASP A 114 -29.44 -24.19 14.47
CA ASP A 114 -29.33 -22.89 15.13
C ASP A 114 -28.83 -21.82 14.16
N GLY A 115 -29.38 -20.61 14.28
CA GLY A 115 -29.38 -19.55 13.27
C GLY A 115 -28.07 -19.27 12.54
N ARG A 116 -28.04 -19.54 11.23
CA ARG A 116 -27.07 -18.99 10.28
C ARG A 116 -27.78 -18.60 8.99
N VAL A 117 -27.42 -17.43 8.47
CA VAL A 117 -27.83 -16.89 7.18
C VAL A 117 -27.74 -18.00 6.11
N SER A 118 -28.91 -18.36 5.59
CA SER A 118 -29.10 -19.37 4.55
C SER A 118 -28.50 -18.89 3.23
N PHE A 119 -27.18 -18.99 3.06
CA PHE A 119 -26.63 -19.04 1.71
C PHE A 119 -27.08 -20.37 1.11
N GLY A 120 -28.07 -20.33 0.22
CA GLY A 120 -28.49 -21.49 -0.56
C GLY A 120 -27.27 -22.11 -1.23
N VAL A 121 -26.81 -23.24 -0.70
CA VAL A 121 -25.67 -23.97 -1.26
C VAL A 121 -26.18 -24.72 -2.49
N VAL A 122 -26.22 -24.04 -3.62
CA VAL A 122 -26.34 -24.71 -4.92
C VAL A 122 -25.11 -25.61 -5.03
N ARG A 123 -25.31 -26.94 -5.00
CA ARG A 123 -24.24 -27.91 -5.25
C ARG A 123 -23.89 -27.86 -6.73
N TYR A 124 -22.91 -27.05 -7.09
CA TYR A 124 -22.31 -27.13 -8.42
C TYR A 124 -21.56 -28.46 -8.53
N GLY A 125 -21.78 -29.19 -9.62
CA GLY A 125 -21.08 -30.45 -9.87
C GLY A 125 -19.55 -30.27 -9.83
N TYR A 126 -18.86 -31.27 -9.27
CA TYR A 126 -17.40 -31.33 -9.35
C TYR A 126 -17.00 -31.57 -10.81
N LEU A 127 -16.03 -30.79 -11.30
CA LEU A 127 -15.50 -30.95 -12.65
C LEU A 127 -14.70 -32.26 -12.73
N SER A 128 -14.85 -32.97 -13.84
CA SER A 128 -13.98 -34.09 -14.20
C SER A 128 -12.58 -33.57 -14.59
N PRO A 129 -11.49 -34.34 -14.38
CA PRO A 129 -10.14 -33.93 -14.83
C PRO A 129 -10.06 -33.54 -16.30
N ARG A 130 -10.88 -34.17 -17.16
CA ARG A 130 -10.98 -33.81 -18.58
C ARG A 130 -11.61 -32.43 -18.77
N GLU A 131 -12.71 -32.15 -18.07
CA GLU A 131 -13.40 -30.86 -18.12
C GLU A 131 -12.52 -29.74 -17.55
N GLU A 132 -11.74 -30.04 -16.50
CA GLU A 132 -10.73 -29.13 -15.95
C GLU A 132 -9.70 -28.75 -17.01
N ALA A 133 -9.18 -29.74 -17.75
CA ALA A 133 -8.22 -29.51 -18.82
C ALA A 133 -8.81 -28.65 -19.95
N GLU A 134 -10.03 -28.96 -20.40
CA GLU A 134 -10.73 -28.21 -21.45
C GLU A 134 -10.99 -26.75 -21.04
N CYS A 135 -11.43 -26.52 -19.80
CA CYS A 135 -11.65 -25.18 -19.26
C CYS A 135 -10.31 -24.40 -19.13
N CYS A 136 -9.26 -25.04 -18.60
CA CYS A 136 -7.95 -24.40 -18.47
C CYS A 136 -7.34 -24.05 -19.84
N GLN A 137 -7.52 -24.91 -20.84
CA GLN A 137 -7.07 -24.66 -22.21
C GLN A 137 -7.80 -23.45 -22.82
N SER A 138 -9.13 -23.37 -22.67
CA SER A 138 -9.92 -22.23 -23.13
C SER A 138 -9.49 -20.91 -22.44
N ILE A 139 -9.13 -20.98 -21.16
CA ILE A 139 -8.58 -19.84 -20.42
C ILE A 139 -7.20 -19.46 -20.98
N LYS A 140 -6.29 -20.41 -21.20
CA LYS A 140 -4.97 -20.14 -21.78
C LYS A 140 -5.05 -19.49 -23.16
N GLU A 141 -5.94 -19.97 -24.02
CA GLU A 141 -6.18 -19.39 -25.35
C GLU A 141 -6.68 -17.95 -25.26
N GLY A 142 -7.60 -17.69 -24.35
CA GLY A 142 -8.08 -16.35 -24.06
C GLY A 142 -6.99 -15.41 -23.50
N ALA A 143 -6.07 -15.90 -22.67
CA ALA A 143 -4.99 -15.10 -22.11
C ALA A 143 -3.92 -14.74 -23.17
N LYS A 144 -3.68 -15.64 -24.12
CA LYS A 144 -2.85 -15.36 -25.31
C LYS A 144 -3.46 -14.25 -26.16
N LEU A 145 -4.78 -14.32 -26.39
CA LEU A 145 -5.50 -13.28 -27.12
C LEU A 145 -5.40 -11.92 -26.40
N GLU A 146 -5.60 -11.89 -25.09
CA GLU A 146 -5.44 -10.66 -24.29
C GLU A 146 -4.02 -10.07 -24.39
N SER A 147 -2.98 -10.92 -24.39
CA SER A 147 -1.59 -10.48 -24.53
C SER A 147 -1.33 -9.82 -25.88
N GLU A 148 -1.91 -10.36 -26.96
CA GLU A 148 -1.81 -9.74 -28.29
C GLU A 148 -2.63 -8.44 -28.38
N ILE A 149 -3.78 -8.37 -27.72
CA ILE A 149 -4.56 -7.12 -27.60
C ILE A 149 -3.70 -6.03 -26.95
N THR A 150 -3.02 -6.33 -25.84
CA THR A 150 -2.15 -5.36 -25.16
C THR A 150 -0.99 -4.91 -26.06
N ARG A 151 -0.37 -5.83 -26.81
CA ARG A 151 0.72 -5.49 -27.75
C ARG A 151 0.27 -4.54 -28.85
N VAL A 152 -0.91 -4.76 -29.42
CA VAL A 152 -1.44 -3.88 -30.49
C VAL A 152 -1.82 -2.51 -29.91
N LEU A 153 -2.38 -2.45 -28.71
CA LEU A 153 -2.67 -1.20 -28.00
C LEU A 153 -1.40 -0.36 -27.78
N GLU A 154 -0.33 -0.99 -27.30
CA GLU A 154 0.97 -0.34 -27.08
C GLU A 154 1.59 0.15 -28.40
N ALA A 155 1.35 -0.55 -29.52
CA ALA A 155 1.91 -0.19 -30.81
C ALA A 155 1.12 0.88 -31.57
N GLN A 156 -0.18 1.05 -31.31
CA GLN A 156 -1.05 1.89 -32.16
C GLN A 156 -1.83 3.00 -31.43
N GLU A 157 -1.67 3.20 -30.10
CA GLU A 157 -2.38 4.22 -29.28
C GLU A 157 -3.92 4.26 -29.45
N HIS A 158 -4.53 3.32 -30.17
CA HIS A 158 -5.96 3.24 -30.49
C HIS A 158 -6.47 1.83 -30.19
N GLU A 159 -7.76 1.71 -29.85
CA GLU A 159 -8.37 0.40 -29.60
C GLU A 159 -8.27 -0.50 -30.84
N PRO A 160 -7.71 -1.72 -30.69
CA PRO A 160 -7.47 -2.60 -31.83
C PRO A 160 -8.80 -3.04 -32.42
N THR A 161 -8.97 -2.79 -33.71
CA THR A 161 -10.15 -3.28 -34.44
C THR A 161 -10.09 -4.79 -34.49
N SER A 162 -11.23 -5.48 -34.35
CA SER A 162 -11.29 -6.95 -34.38
C SER A 162 -10.67 -7.57 -35.65
N LYS A 163 -10.60 -6.81 -36.75
CA LYS A 163 -9.89 -7.18 -38.00
C LYS A 163 -8.38 -7.22 -37.84
N GLN A 164 -7.80 -6.28 -37.09
CA GLN A 164 -6.37 -6.24 -36.80
C GLN A 164 -5.98 -7.38 -35.87
N LEU A 165 -6.83 -7.71 -34.88
CA LEU A 165 -6.63 -8.86 -33.99
C LEU A 165 -6.72 -10.20 -34.74
N ALA A 166 -7.68 -10.33 -35.66
CA ALA A 166 -7.80 -11.48 -36.55
C ALA A 166 -6.54 -11.69 -37.40
N ASN A 167 -6.00 -10.60 -37.95
CA ASN A 167 -4.76 -10.63 -38.73
C ASN A 167 -3.53 -10.98 -37.87
N ALA A 168 -3.41 -10.40 -36.66
CA ALA A 168 -2.31 -10.65 -35.75
C ALA A 168 -2.28 -12.12 -35.27
N MET A 169 -3.44 -12.67 -34.91
CA MET A 169 -3.57 -14.06 -34.46
C MET A 169 -3.62 -15.07 -35.63
N ARG A 170 -3.69 -14.62 -36.89
CA ARG A 170 -3.95 -15.45 -38.09
C ARG A 170 -5.23 -16.29 -37.96
N MET A 171 -6.27 -15.73 -37.37
CA MET A 171 -7.55 -16.41 -37.13
C MET A 171 -8.71 -15.67 -37.82
N LYS A 172 -9.82 -16.38 -38.06
CA LYS A 172 -11.04 -15.74 -38.56
C LYS A 172 -11.67 -14.89 -37.45
N MET A 173 -12.33 -13.80 -37.84
CA MET A 173 -13.07 -12.92 -36.92
C MET A 173 -14.02 -13.69 -35.99
N THR A 174 -14.84 -14.57 -36.56
CA THR A 174 -15.81 -15.40 -35.83
C THR A 174 -15.15 -16.39 -34.86
N SER A 175 -13.86 -16.67 -35.02
CA SER A 175 -13.10 -17.49 -34.08
C SER A 175 -12.66 -16.69 -32.84
N ILE A 176 -12.44 -15.37 -32.96
CA ILE A 176 -12.07 -14.52 -31.82
C ILE A 176 -13.23 -14.39 -30.85
N ASP A 177 -14.43 -14.07 -31.35
CA ASP A 177 -15.63 -13.95 -30.51
C ASP A 177 -15.93 -15.26 -29.77
N LYS A 178 -15.71 -16.40 -30.45
CA LYS A 178 -15.83 -17.73 -29.83
C LYS A 178 -14.81 -17.96 -28.72
N VAL A 179 -13.54 -17.58 -28.92
CA VAL A 179 -12.51 -17.70 -27.88
C VAL A 179 -12.86 -16.85 -26.66
N ILE A 180 -13.38 -15.63 -26.86
CA ILE A 180 -13.81 -14.75 -25.75
C ILE A 180 -14.99 -15.37 -24.99
N CYS A 181 -16.01 -15.85 -25.70
CA CYS A 181 -17.16 -16.53 -25.07
C CYS A 181 -16.73 -17.80 -24.31
N ASN A 182 -15.93 -18.66 -24.95
CA ASN A 182 -15.43 -19.89 -24.33
C ASN A 182 -14.57 -19.60 -23.09
N ARG A 183 -13.72 -18.55 -23.13
CA ARG A 183 -12.95 -18.09 -21.97
C ARG A 183 -13.88 -17.70 -20.83
N ARG A 184 -14.87 -16.86 -21.09
CA ARG A 184 -15.83 -16.38 -20.07
C ARG A 184 -16.59 -17.55 -19.43
N GLU A 185 -17.15 -18.43 -20.25
CA GLU A 185 -17.88 -19.61 -19.78
C GLU A 185 -16.98 -20.54 -18.95
N SER A 186 -15.74 -20.77 -19.40
CA SER A 186 -14.77 -21.62 -18.68
C SER A 186 -14.35 -21.00 -17.34
N GLN A 187 -14.13 -19.69 -17.29
CA GLN A 187 -13.85 -18.97 -16.04
C GLN A 187 -15.02 -19.11 -15.06
N GLU A 188 -16.25 -18.89 -15.51
CA GLU A 188 -17.44 -19.04 -14.68
C GLU A 188 -17.61 -20.48 -14.17
N LYS A 189 -17.42 -21.47 -15.03
CA LYS A 189 -17.48 -22.90 -14.66
C LYS A 189 -16.46 -23.22 -13.58
N ILE A 190 -15.19 -22.81 -13.77
CA ILE A 190 -14.15 -23.02 -12.76
C ILE A 190 -14.49 -22.32 -11.45
N ILE A 191 -14.89 -21.04 -11.47
CA ILE A 191 -15.24 -20.30 -10.25
C ILE A 191 -16.39 -20.98 -9.51
N LYS A 192 -17.45 -21.39 -10.22
CA LYS A 192 -18.63 -22.03 -9.63
C LYS A 192 -18.26 -23.37 -8.97
N SER A 193 -17.54 -24.25 -9.67
CA SER A 193 -17.15 -25.56 -9.14
C SER A 193 -16.14 -25.47 -7.99
N TYR A 194 -15.22 -24.52 -8.03
CA TYR A 194 -14.16 -24.36 -7.02
C TYR A 194 -14.49 -23.35 -5.92
N ARG A 195 -15.69 -22.76 -5.91
CA ARG A 195 -16.13 -21.78 -4.90
C ARG A 195 -15.96 -22.31 -3.48
N GLY A 196 -16.31 -23.57 -3.23
CA GLY A 196 -16.15 -24.21 -1.91
C GLY A 196 -14.70 -24.25 -1.44
N LEU A 197 -13.75 -24.53 -2.35
CA LEU A 197 -12.32 -24.51 -2.04
C LEU A 197 -11.87 -23.09 -1.66
N VAL A 198 -12.24 -22.08 -2.47
CA VAL A 198 -11.88 -20.67 -2.20
C VAL A 198 -12.43 -20.22 -0.85
N VAL A 199 -13.69 -20.51 -0.55
CA VAL A 199 -14.34 -20.20 0.73
C VAL A 199 -13.62 -20.88 1.89
N SER A 200 -13.23 -22.16 1.74
CA SER A 200 -12.52 -22.91 2.78
C SER A 200 -11.13 -22.34 3.09
N VAL A 201 -10.44 -21.79 2.08
CA VAL A 201 -9.14 -21.13 2.28
C VAL A 201 -9.33 -19.74 2.89
N ALA A 202 -10.31 -18.97 2.40
CA ALA A 202 -10.60 -17.61 2.85
C ALA A 202 -11.06 -17.54 4.32
N SER A 203 -11.78 -18.56 4.82
CA SER A 203 -12.27 -18.60 6.21
C SER A 203 -11.14 -18.47 7.24
N SER A 204 -9.95 -18.99 6.93
CA SER A 204 -8.76 -18.90 7.79
C SER A 204 -8.16 -17.48 7.88
N TYR A 205 -8.64 -16.54 7.07
CA TYR A 205 -8.16 -15.16 6.99
C TYR A 205 -9.21 -14.12 7.40
N GLN A 206 -10.37 -14.56 7.89
CA GLN A 206 -11.40 -13.68 8.40
C GLN A 206 -10.87 -12.86 9.60
N GLY A 207 -11.31 -11.60 9.71
CA GLY A 207 -10.91 -10.70 10.80
C GLY A 207 -9.52 -10.07 10.65
N LYS A 208 -8.85 -10.22 9.50
CA LYS A 208 -7.52 -9.61 9.21
C LYS A 208 -7.60 -8.26 8.48
N GLY A 209 -8.71 -7.55 8.60
CA GLY A 209 -8.90 -6.19 8.05
C GLY A 209 -9.58 -6.10 6.69
N LEU A 210 -9.87 -7.23 6.02
CA LEU A 210 -10.70 -7.25 4.81
C LEU A 210 -12.04 -7.96 5.07
N SER A 211 -13.08 -7.55 4.33
CA SER A 211 -14.37 -8.24 4.35
C SER A 211 -14.22 -9.67 3.85
N PHE A 212 -15.05 -10.57 4.37
CA PHE A 212 -15.04 -11.97 3.94
C PHE A 212 -15.37 -12.12 2.45
N GLN A 213 -16.27 -11.29 1.93
CA GLN A 213 -16.60 -11.25 0.51
C GLN A 213 -15.38 -10.85 -0.32
N ASP A 214 -14.63 -9.82 0.10
CA ASP A 214 -13.42 -9.38 -0.60
C ASP A 214 -12.35 -10.47 -0.62
N LEU A 215 -12.17 -11.19 0.50
CA LEU A 215 -11.24 -12.32 0.56
C LEU A 215 -11.63 -13.43 -0.45
N ILE A 216 -12.93 -13.72 -0.60
CA ILE A 216 -13.42 -14.69 -1.59
C ILE A 216 -13.17 -14.19 -3.01
N GLN A 217 -13.41 -12.92 -3.30
CA GLN A 217 -13.18 -12.36 -4.63
C GLN A 217 -11.70 -12.38 -5.00
N GLU A 218 -10.82 -11.98 -4.09
CA GLU A 218 -9.36 -12.04 -4.29
C GLU A 218 -8.85 -13.47 -4.43
N GLY A 219 -9.40 -14.40 -3.64
CA GLY A 219 -9.14 -15.82 -3.78
C GLY A 219 -9.60 -16.38 -5.14
N SER A 220 -10.74 -15.91 -5.66
CA SER A 220 -11.25 -16.30 -6.98
C SER A 220 -10.37 -15.78 -8.12
N ILE A 221 -9.81 -14.57 -7.97
CA ILE A 221 -8.79 -14.03 -8.90
C ILE A 221 -7.53 -14.90 -8.85
N GLY A 222 -7.10 -15.30 -7.64
CA GLY A 222 -5.99 -16.25 -7.46
C GLY A 222 -6.23 -17.60 -8.13
N LEU A 223 -7.43 -18.17 -7.97
CA LEU A 223 -7.87 -19.40 -8.62
C LEU A 223 -7.73 -19.31 -10.14
N LEU A 224 -8.26 -18.25 -10.76
CA LEU A 224 -8.18 -18.06 -12.22
C LEU A 224 -6.74 -17.92 -12.71
N ARG A 225 -5.88 -17.20 -11.97
CA ARG A 225 -4.44 -17.10 -12.27
C ARG A 225 -3.73 -18.45 -12.20
N GLY A 226 -4.11 -19.28 -11.23
CA GLY A 226 -3.62 -20.65 -11.13
C GLY A 226 -4.10 -21.51 -12.30
N ALA A 227 -5.39 -21.42 -12.67
CA ALA A 227 -5.96 -22.16 -13.79
C ALA A 227 -5.30 -21.81 -15.14
N ASP A 228 -4.98 -20.53 -15.36
CA ASP A 228 -4.26 -20.07 -16.55
C ASP A 228 -2.86 -20.71 -16.67
N LYS A 229 -2.18 -20.94 -15.55
CA LYS A 229 -0.83 -21.53 -15.51
C LYS A 229 -0.82 -23.04 -15.26
N PHE A 230 -1.97 -23.70 -15.27
CA PHE A 230 -2.08 -25.12 -14.92
C PHE A 230 -1.84 -26.02 -16.14
N ASP A 231 -0.97 -27.03 -16.00
CA ASP A 231 -0.67 -28.00 -17.05
C ASP A 231 -1.30 -29.37 -16.71
N PRO A 232 -2.31 -29.83 -17.46
CA PRO A 232 -3.01 -31.09 -17.18
C PRO A 232 -2.13 -32.33 -17.44
N GLU A 233 -1.16 -32.24 -18.35
CA GLU A 233 -0.21 -33.32 -18.69
C GLU A 233 0.62 -33.81 -17.50
N ARG A 234 0.74 -33.01 -16.43
CA ARG A 234 1.51 -33.37 -15.24
C ARG A 234 0.79 -34.37 -14.33
N GLY A 235 -0.47 -34.71 -14.60
CA GLY A 235 -1.21 -35.75 -13.86
C GLY A 235 -1.64 -35.37 -12.43
N PHE A 236 -1.55 -34.11 -12.04
CA PHE A 236 -2.02 -33.62 -10.75
C PHE A 236 -3.42 -32.99 -10.87
N LYS A 237 -4.23 -33.06 -9.81
CA LYS A 237 -5.55 -32.40 -9.77
C LYS A 237 -5.38 -30.88 -9.72
N LEU A 238 -6.25 -30.14 -10.42
CA LEU A 238 -6.22 -28.68 -10.44
C LEU A 238 -6.30 -28.08 -9.01
N SER A 239 -7.14 -28.66 -8.15
CA SER A 239 -7.28 -28.28 -6.73
C SER A 239 -5.96 -28.17 -5.95
N THR A 240 -5.02 -29.08 -6.23
CA THR A 240 -3.72 -29.13 -5.54
C THR A 240 -2.83 -27.98 -5.96
N TYR A 241 -2.90 -27.61 -7.23
CA TYR A 241 -2.10 -26.52 -7.78
C TYR A 241 -2.65 -25.14 -7.40
N VAL A 242 -3.96 -24.94 -7.59
CA VAL A 242 -4.60 -23.63 -7.36
C VAL A 242 -4.65 -23.24 -5.88
N TYR A 243 -4.55 -24.19 -4.95
CA TYR A 243 -4.50 -23.91 -3.51
C TYR A 243 -3.46 -22.84 -3.16
N TRP A 244 -2.25 -22.94 -3.72
CA TRP A 244 -1.17 -21.99 -3.48
C TRP A 244 -1.46 -20.62 -4.07
N TRP A 245 -2.03 -20.58 -5.27
CA TRP A 245 -2.42 -19.34 -5.96
C TRP A 245 -3.55 -18.60 -5.24
N ILE A 246 -4.55 -19.33 -4.74
CA ILE A 246 -5.64 -18.79 -3.91
C ILE A 246 -5.05 -18.18 -2.63
N ARG A 247 -4.23 -18.96 -1.92
CA ARG A 247 -3.59 -18.51 -0.67
C ARG A 247 -2.75 -17.26 -0.89
N GLN A 248 -1.92 -17.25 -1.94
CA GLN A 248 -1.04 -16.14 -2.27
C GLN A 248 -1.84 -14.88 -2.63
N ALA A 249 -2.90 -15.01 -3.43
CA ALA A 249 -3.74 -13.88 -3.81
C ALA A 249 -4.41 -13.25 -2.58
N ILE A 250 -4.95 -14.08 -1.67
CA ILE A 250 -5.56 -13.61 -0.42
C ILE A 250 -4.53 -12.88 0.46
N ILE A 251 -3.34 -13.45 0.66
CA ILE A 251 -2.29 -12.82 1.47
C ILE A 251 -1.86 -11.49 0.85
N ARG A 252 -1.61 -11.46 -0.46
CA ARG A 252 -1.24 -10.23 -1.18
C ARG A 252 -2.34 -9.17 -1.12
N ALA A 253 -3.61 -9.57 -1.17
CA ALA A 253 -4.72 -8.67 -1.01
C ALA A 253 -4.77 -8.05 0.39
N ILE A 254 -4.57 -8.87 1.44
CA ILE A 254 -4.48 -8.37 2.82
C ILE A 254 -3.33 -7.37 2.93
N GLU A 255 -2.14 -7.68 2.42
CA GLU A 255 -0.98 -6.78 2.50
C GLU A 255 -1.21 -5.44 1.80
N ASN A 256 -1.95 -5.43 0.68
CA ASN A 256 -2.15 -4.23 -0.12
C ASN A 256 -3.38 -3.41 0.28
N LYS A 257 -4.47 -4.07 0.72
CA LYS A 257 -5.80 -3.48 0.85
C LYS A 257 -6.37 -3.47 2.28
N SER A 258 -5.81 -4.23 3.23
CA SER A 258 -6.40 -4.36 4.58
C SER A 258 -6.28 -3.10 5.46
N ARG A 259 -5.46 -2.13 5.09
CA ARG A 259 -5.16 -0.95 5.89
C ARG A 259 -5.51 0.31 5.11
N ILE A 260 -6.06 1.30 5.81
CA ILE A 260 -6.33 2.64 5.28
C ILE A 260 -5.02 3.28 4.78
N ILE A 261 -3.97 3.20 5.60
CA ILE A 261 -2.62 3.60 5.21
C ILE A 261 -1.85 2.34 4.84
N ARG A 262 -1.55 2.19 3.55
CA ARG A 262 -0.84 1.03 3.01
C ARG A 262 0.58 0.95 3.56
N LEU A 263 0.99 -0.27 3.95
CA LEU A 263 2.36 -0.59 4.32
C LEU A 263 3.03 -1.48 3.25
N PRO A 264 4.35 -1.37 3.07
CA PRO A 264 5.11 -2.30 2.22
C PRO A 264 5.02 -3.76 2.71
N GLY A 265 5.05 -4.71 1.77
CA GLY A 265 4.91 -6.15 2.06
C GLY A 265 5.94 -6.69 3.06
N HIS A 266 7.20 -6.22 2.99
CA HIS A 266 8.24 -6.66 3.95
C HIS A 266 7.90 -6.26 5.40
N MET A 267 7.29 -5.09 5.62
CA MET A 267 6.83 -4.67 6.94
C MET A 267 5.66 -5.52 7.43
N CYS A 268 4.70 -5.83 6.55
CA CYS A 268 3.59 -6.73 6.85
C CYS A 268 4.07 -8.14 7.24
N GLY A 269 5.07 -8.67 6.53
CA GLY A 269 5.69 -9.96 6.83
C GLY A 269 6.36 -9.98 8.20
N VAL A 270 7.11 -8.93 8.55
CA VAL A 270 7.73 -8.80 9.88
C VAL A 270 6.66 -8.67 10.97
N MET A 271 5.60 -7.89 10.74
CA MET A 271 4.48 -7.75 11.69
C MET A 271 3.75 -9.08 11.94
N ALA A 272 3.56 -9.90 10.92
CA ALA A 272 2.97 -11.23 11.05
C ALA A 272 3.87 -12.17 11.89
N LYS A 273 5.19 -12.11 11.70
CA LYS A 273 6.17 -12.83 12.54
C LYS A 273 6.11 -12.36 14.00
N ILE A 274 6.06 -11.05 14.23
CA ILE A 274 5.89 -10.43 15.56
C ILE A 274 4.63 -10.95 16.24
N THR A 275 3.51 -10.97 15.52
CA THR A 275 2.23 -11.44 16.07
C THR A 275 2.29 -12.93 16.43
N LYS A 276 2.92 -13.74 15.58
CA LYS A 276 3.12 -15.17 15.84
C LYS A 276 4.03 -15.42 17.06
N ALA A 277 5.14 -14.67 17.16
CA ALA A 277 6.05 -14.73 18.29
C ALA A 277 5.35 -14.31 19.59
N LYS A 278 4.59 -13.20 19.54
CA LYS A 278 3.79 -12.71 20.67
C LYS A 278 2.80 -13.77 21.17
N ASN A 279 2.06 -14.40 20.28
CA ASN A 279 1.10 -15.45 20.64
C ASN A 279 1.80 -16.69 21.21
N SER A 280 2.93 -17.10 20.62
CA SER A 280 3.73 -18.24 21.09
C SER A 280 4.34 -17.96 22.47
N PHE A 281 4.79 -16.73 22.72
CA PHE A 281 5.31 -16.30 24.00
C PHE A 281 4.22 -16.29 25.07
N ASN A 282 3.07 -15.68 24.76
CA ASN A 282 1.94 -15.61 25.68
C ASN A 282 1.45 -17.03 26.05
N GLN A 283 1.42 -17.96 25.10
CA GLN A 283 1.08 -19.35 25.39
C GLN A 283 2.06 -20.04 26.36
N LYS A 284 3.35 -19.71 26.28
CA LYS A 284 4.40 -20.34 27.12
C LYS A 284 4.49 -19.72 28.52
N PHE A 285 4.43 -18.39 28.60
CA PHE A 285 4.73 -17.64 29.82
C PHE A 285 3.50 -16.97 30.46
N GLN A 286 2.32 -17.07 29.83
CA GLN A 286 1.05 -16.47 30.28
C GLN A 286 1.14 -14.96 30.57
N ARG A 287 2.08 -14.27 29.91
CA ARG A 287 2.27 -12.82 30.01
C ARG A 287 2.54 -12.22 28.64
N LEU A 288 2.39 -10.90 28.54
CA LEU A 288 2.78 -10.15 27.35
C LEU A 288 4.32 -10.04 27.28
N PRO A 289 4.93 -10.28 26.10
CA PRO A 289 6.37 -10.12 25.92
C PRO A 289 6.78 -8.65 25.79
N SER A 290 7.99 -8.33 26.21
CA SER A 290 8.66 -7.06 25.90
C SER A 290 9.14 -7.02 24.44
N HIS A 291 9.35 -5.82 23.88
CA HIS A 291 9.87 -5.67 22.52
C HIS A 291 11.22 -6.36 22.32
N ASP A 292 12.08 -6.35 23.35
CA ASP A 292 13.41 -6.96 23.30
C ASP A 292 13.31 -8.50 23.29
N GLU A 293 12.37 -9.08 24.04
CA GLU A 293 12.11 -10.54 24.05
C GLU A 293 11.52 -11.03 22.72
N VAL A 294 10.67 -10.22 22.08
CA VAL A 294 10.15 -10.50 20.74
C VAL A 294 11.26 -10.44 19.70
N ALA A 295 12.18 -9.47 19.82
CA ALA A 295 13.33 -9.30 18.95
C ALA A 295 14.26 -10.52 19.02
N GLU A 296 14.55 -11.02 20.22
CA GLU A 296 15.30 -12.27 20.43
C GLU A 296 14.61 -13.48 19.80
N MET A 297 13.30 -13.63 19.99
CA MET A 297 12.56 -14.78 19.43
C MET A 297 12.54 -14.81 17.90
N ILE A 298 12.62 -13.65 17.25
CA ILE A 298 12.56 -13.51 15.77
C ILE A 298 13.96 -13.35 15.17
N ASN A 299 15.02 -13.24 16.00
CA ASN A 299 16.40 -12.93 15.60
C ASN A 299 16.51 -11.63 14.78
N VAL A 300 15.91 -10.55 15.30
CA VAL A 300 15.93 -9.22 14.67
C VAL A 300 16.37 -8.18 15.71
N GLN A 301 16.91 -7.05 15.28
CA GLN A 301 17.27 -5.96 16.20
C GLN A 301 16.04 -5.38 16.91
N PRO A 302 16.12 -5.05 18.22
CA PRO A 302 15.01 -4.44 18.96
C PRO A 302 14.53 -3.12 18.36
N SER A 303 15.43 -2.34 17.76
CA SER A 303 15.11 -1.09 17.07
C SER A 303 14.14 -1.31 15.90
N THR A 304 14.32 -2.40 15.14
CA THR A 304 13.43 -2.76 14.03
C THR A 304 12.04 -3.17 14.53
N VAL A 305 11.96 -3.91 15.65
CA VAL A 305 10.67 -4.28 16.25
C VAL A 305 9.91 -3.03 16.70
N ARG A 306 10.59 -2.08 17.37
CA ARG A 306 9.99 -0.80 17.78
C ARG A 306 9.48 0.02 16.60
N LEU A 307 10.28 0.14 15.54
CA LEU A 307 9.89 0.85 14.32
C LEU A 307 8.67 0.20 13.66
N VAL A 308 8.64 -1.12 13.55
CA VAL A 308 7.48 -1.84 12.99
C VAL A 308 6.24 -1.62 13.85
N TYR A 309 6.35 -1.64 15.18
CA TYR A 309 5.23 -1.34 16.08
C TYR A 309 4.70 0.08 15.90
N GLU A 310 5.58 1.07 15.80
CA GLU A 310 5.20 2.47 15.61
C GLU A 310 4.47 2.68 14.27
N ARG A 311 5.03 2.14 13.18
CA ARG A 311 4.49 2.30 11.83
C ARG A 311 3.27 1.42 11.55
N SER A 312 3.05 0.37 12.32
CA SER A 312 1.91 -0.54 12.16
C SER A 312 0.66 -0.16 12.97
N ARG A 313 0.71 0.96 13.70
CA ARG A 313 -0.44 1.53 14.41
C ARG A 313 -1.59 1.79 13.42
N LEU A 314 -2.79 1.37 13.81
CA LEU A 314 -3.99 1.65 13.03
C LEU A 314 -4.46 3.08 13.33
N PRO A 315 -4.96 3.82 12.32
CA PRO A 315 -5.59 5.11 12.57
C PRO A 315 -6.85 4.91 13.43
N ILE A 316 -7.16 5.93 14.22
CA ILE A 316 -8.34 5.98 15.09
C ILE A 316 -9.39 6.86 14.41
N SER A 317 -10.67 6.48 14.50
CA SER A 317 -11.76 7.31 13.98
C SER A 317 -11.92 8.59 14.83
N LEU A 318 -12.31 9.69 14.18
CA LEU A 318 -12.58 10.98 14.84
C LEU A 318 -14.04 11.17 15.25
N ASP A 319 -14.93 10.31 14.75
CA ASP A 319 -16.37 10.34 15.02
C ASP A 319 -16.79 9.84 16.43
N PRO A 320 -16.07 8.93 17.11
CA PRO A 320 -16.49 8.44 18.41
C PRO A 320 -16.69 9.57 19.42
N VAL A 321 -17.82 9.50 20.13
CA VAL A 321 -18.14 10.42 21.22
C VAL A 321 -17.21 10.13 22.39
N VAL A 322 -16.51 11.17 22.86
CA VAL A 322 -15.48 11.04 23.90
C VAL A 322 -16.06 11.26 25.30
N THR A 323 -17.18 11.97 25.41
CA THR A 323 -17.79 12.36 26.69
C THR A 323 -19.04 11.54 27.03
N ASP A 324 -19.18 11.16 28.31
CA ASP A 324 -20.32 10.36 28.83
C ASP A 324 -21.69 11.01 28.59
N ARG A 325 -21.72 12.34 28.40
CA ARG A 325 -22.96 13.09 28.12
C ARG A 325 -23.40 13.05 26.65
N GLY A 326 -22.65 12.41 25.76
CA GLY A 326 -23.09 12.19 24.39
C GLY A 326 -22.87 13.37 23.43
N CYS A 327 -22.28 14.49 23.89
CA CYS A 327 -22.36 15.76 23.15
C CYS A 327 -21.13 16.12 22.31
N MET A 328 -19.96 15.52 22.53
CA MET A 328 -18.72 15.92 21.85
C MET A 328 -17.99 14.73 21.23
N ALA A 329 -17.76 14.82 19.92
CA ALA A 329 -16.93 13.87 19.18
C ALA A 329 -15.44 14.20 19.34
N LEU A 330 -14.56 13.25 19.04
CA LEU A 330 -13.10 13.47 19.11
C LEU A 330 -12.65 14.60 18.18
N GLN A 331 -13.28 14.73 17.00
CA GLN A 331 -13.03 15.84 16.07
C GLN A 331 -13.25 17.23 16.68
N ASP A 332 -14.19 17.38 17.62
CA ASP A 332 -14.53 18.68 18.23
C ASP A 332 -13.49 19.12 19.28
N ILE A 333 -12.69 18.17 19.76
CA ILE A 333 -11.63 18.39 20.77
C ILE A 333 -10.30 18.73 20.09
N ILE A 334 -10.09 18.25 18.87
CA ILE A 334 -8.83 18.44 18.16
C ILE A 334 -8.69 19.91 17.76
N ARG A 335 -7.64 20.55 18.26
CA ARG A 335 -7.29 21.93 17.90
C ARG A 335 -7.02 22.01 16.39
N GLY A 336 -7.73 22.93 15.72
CA GLY A 336 -7.48 23.26 14.32
C GLY A 336 -6.13 23.94 14.10
N SER A 337 -5.77 24.18 12.84
CA SER A 337 -4.57 24.94 12.51
C SER A 337 -4.65 26.37 13.07
N ASP A 338 -3.56 26.86 13.66
CA ASP A 338 -3.45 28.24 14.16
C ASP A 338 -3.65 29.28 13.05
N GLU A 339 -3.47 28.89 11.78
CA GLU A 339 -3.76 29.73 10.63
C GLU A 339 -5.25 30.03 10.42
N MET A 340 -6.13 29.20 10.98
CA MET A 340 -7.58 29.36 10.88
C MET A 340 -8.17 30.23 12.01
N MET A 341 -7.33 30.72 12.93
CA MET A 341 -7.80 31.58 14.00
C MET A 341 -8.29 32.92 13.43
N PRO A 342 -9.44 33.45 13.86
CA PRO A 342 -9.96 34.73 13.35
C PRO A 342 -8.95 35.88 13.48
N GLU A 343 -8.18 35.90 14.57
CA GLU A 343 -7.13 36.89 14.79
C GLU A 343 -5.99 36.77 13.77
N THR A 344 -5.53 35.55 13.47
CA THR A 344 -4.43 35.33 12.51
C THR A 344 -4.91 35.58 11.09
N MET A 345 -6.15 35.21 10.76
CA MET A 345 -6.79 35.55 9.48
C MET A 345 -6.92 37.06 9.29
N LEU A 346 -7.43 37.79 10.31
CA LEU A 346 -7.55 39.24 10.26
C LEU A 346 -6.18 39.90 10.12
N ARG A 347 -5.19 39.46 10.89
CA ARG A 347 -3.82 39.97 10.81
C ARG A 347 -3.21 39.75 9.41
N LYS A 348 -3.40 38.57 8.81
CA LYS A 348 -2.97 38.28 7.43
C LYS A 348 -3.70 39.17 6.41
N GLN A 349 -5.01 39.39 6.60
CA GLN A 349 -5.81 40.26 5.72
C GLN A 349 -5.39 41.73 5.81
N GLN A 350 -5.18 42.25 7.03
CA GLN A 350 -4.69 43.61 7.27
C GLN A 350 -3.30 43.80 6.67
N MET A 351 -2.38 42.86 6.91
CA MET A 351 -1.05 42.87 6.29
C MET A 351 -1.14 42.92 4.76
N LYS A 352 -2.04 42.14 4.15
CA LYS A 352 -2.26 42.17 2.69
C LYS A 352 -2.78 43.53 2.21
N GLN A 353 -3.71 44.15 2.94
CA GLN A 353 -4.24 45.48 2.60
C GLN A 353 -3.15 46.55 2.68
N GLU A 354 -2.34 46.54 3.74
CA GLU A 354 -1.22 47.47 3.90
C GLU A 354 -0.14 47.30 2.84
N VAL A 355 0.18 46.05 2.45
CA VAL A 355 1.10 45.78 1.33
C VAL A 355 0.54 46.34 0.01
N GLU A 356 -0.76 46.20 -0.23
CA GLU A 356 -1.41 46.74 -1.43
C GLU A 356 -1.44 48.28 -1.42
N GLU A 357 -1.66 48.91 -0.26
CA GLU A 357 -1.53 50.36 -0.10
C GLU A 357 -0.10 50.85 -0.39
N LEU A 358 0.91 50.12 0.07
CA LEU A 358 2.32 50.40 -0.23
C LEU A 358 2.62 50.30 -1.72
N LEU A 359 2.12 49.25 -2.40
CA LEU A 359 2.32 49.09 -3.83
C LEU A 359 1.66 50.23 -4.65
N LYS A 360 0.55 50.82 -4.18
CA LYS A 360 -0.08 51.97 -4.82
C LYS A 360 0.73 53.27 -4.74
N THR A 361 1.70 53.37 -3.82
CA THR A 361 2.60 54.54 -3.76
C THR A 361 3.67 54.54 -4.86
N LEU A 362 3.92 53.37 -5.44
CA LEU A 362 4.88 53.20 -6.53
C LEU A 362 4.22 53.48 -7.88
N SER A 363 5.03 53.66 -8.91
CA SER A 363 4.51 53.69 -10.29
C SER A 363 3.98 52.31 -10.70
N ASP A 364 2.97 52.27 -11.59
CA ASP A 364 2.37 51.02 -12.07
C ASP A 364 3.41 50.00 -12.58
N ARG A 365 4.47 50.50 -13.22
CA ARG A 365 5.57 49.66 -13.73
C ARG A 365 6.44 49.07 -12.62
N GLU A 366 6.72 49.84 -11.57
CA GLU A 366 7.48 49.39 -10.40
C GLU A 366 6.67 48.38 -9.58
N ALA A 367 5.40 48.69 -9.32
CA ALA A 367 4.48 47.80 -8.61
C ALA A 367 4.28 46.46 -9.35
N ASN A 368 4.16 46.49 -10.68
CA ASN A 368 4.01 45.28 -11.49
C ASN A 368 5.27 44.38 -11.43
N VAL A 369 6.47 44.97 -11.49
CA VAL A 369 7.73 44.20 -11.35
C VAL A 369 7.80 43.52 -9.98
N LEU A 370 7.44 44.22 -8.90
CA LEU A 370 7.42 43.65 -7.54
C LEU A 370 6.37 42.54 -7.40
N ARG A 371 5.16 42.76 -7.93
CA ARG A 371 4.07 41.80 -7.91
C ARG A 371 4.45 40.48 -8.59
N LEU A 372 5.09 40.54 -9.76
CA LEU A 372 5.57 39.37 -10.49
C LEU A 372 6.77 38.71 -9.79
N HIS A 373 7.69 39.51 -9.26
CA HIS A 373 8.90 38.98 -8.62
C HIS A 373 8.60 38.25 -7.31
N PHE A 374 7.70 38.78 -6.48
CA PHE A 374 7.34 38.18 -5.20
C PHE A 374 6.08 37.30 -5.27
N GLY A 375 5.42 37.20 -6.43
CA GLY A 375 4.20 36.40 -6.59
C GLY A 375 2.98 36.98 -5.85
N LEU A 376 2.94 38.29 -5.59
CA LEU A 376 1.88 38.94 -4.81
C LEU A 376 0.50 38.91 -5.50
N ASN A 377 0.47 38.57 -6.80
CA ASN A 377 -0.76 38.42 -7.59
C ASN A 377 -1.40 37.03 -7.45
N GLY A 378 -0.83 36.13 -6.65
CA GLY A 378 -1.28 34.74 -6.52
C GLY A 378 -0.61 33.77 -7.50
N GLU A 379 0.33 34.25 -8.30
CA GLU A 379 1.20 33.44 -9.15
C GLU A 379 2.52 33.10 -8.44
N THR A 380 3.25 32.10 -8.94
CA THR A 380 4.60 31.78 -8.45
C THR A 380 5.56 32.94 -8.69
N ALA A 381 6.44 33.21 -7.73
CA ALA A 381 7.52 34.20 -7.85
C ALA A 381 8.35 33.98 -9.13
N GLN A 382 8.44 35.01 -9.96
CA GLN A 382 9.15 34.96 -11.25
C GLN A 382 10.58 35.50 -11.14
N SER A 383 11.48 34.93 -11.94
CA SER A 383 12.85 35.41 -12.07
C SER A 383 12.90 36.72 -12.85
N PHE A 384 13.94 37.56 -12.62
CA PHE A 384 14.12 38.81 -13.38
C PHE A 384 14.23 38.61 -14.90
N GLU A 385 14.65 37.43 -15.34
CA GLU A 385 14.75 37.09 -16.76
C GLU A 385 13.38 36.79 -17.38
N GLU A 386 12.52 36.07 -16.66
CA GLU A 386 11.12 35.83 -17.07
C GLU A 386 10.32 37.13 -17.09
N ILE A 387 10.46 37.95 -16.05
CA ILE A 387 9.83 39.28 -15.98
C ILE A 387 10.34 40.17 -17.10
N GLY A 388 11.63 40.10 -17.42
CA GLY A 388 12.24 40.82 -18.54
C GLY A 388 11.65 40.41 -19.89
N ARG A 389 11.45 39.11 -20.12
CA ARG A 389 10.76 38.60 -21.31
C ARG A 389 9.32 39.11 -21.41
N LEU A 390 8.57 39.10 -20.32
CA LEU A 390 7.17 39.57 -20.27
C LEU A 390 7.06 41.08 -20.55
N LEU A 391 7.93 41.89 -19.92
CA LEU A 391 7.90 43.36 -20.03
C LEU A 391 8.73 43.91 -21.20
N LYS A 392 9.34 43.04 -22.03
CA LYS A 392 10.27 43.38 -23.12
C LYS A 392 11.43 44.26 -22.64
N LEU A 393 12.06 43.87 -21.53
CA LEU A 393 13.20 44.56 -20.91
C LEU A 393 14.38 43.60 -20.73
N SER A 394 15.59 44.16 -20.71
CA SER A 394 16.76 43.42 -20.24
C SER A 394 16.60 43.04 -18.77
N ARG A 395 17.10 41.85 -18.41
CA ARG A 395 17.18 41.36 -17.03
C ARG A 395 17.75 42.41 -16.07
N GLU A 396 18.84 43.09 -16.47
CA GLU A 396 19.49 44.09 -15.61
C GLU A 396 18.59 45.32 -15.42
N ARG A 397 17.79 45.68 -16.43
CA ARG A 397 16.84 46.78 -16.30
C ARG A 397 15.74 46.46 -15.30
N VAL A 398 15.22 45.23 -15.30
CA VAL A 398 14.23 44.78 -14.29
C VAL A 398 14.84 44.79 -12.88
N ARG A 399 16.10 44.35 -12.73
CA ARG A 399 16.83 44.40 -11.45
C ARG A 399 16.96 45.84 -10.92
N GLN A 400 17.29 46.79 -11.79
CA GLN A 400 17.36 48.22 -11.45
C GLN A 400 15.99 48.75 -10.98
N ILE A 401 14.92 48.47 -11.74
CA ILE A 401 13.56 48.88 -11.37
C ILE A 401 13.17 48.31 -10.00
N ASN A 402 13.44 47.03 -9.76
CA ASN A 402 13.19 46.39 -8.46
C ASN A 402 13.98 47.07 -7.32
N GLY A 403 15.26 47.36 -7.53
CA GLY A 403 16.09 48.04 -6.52
C GLY A 403 15.63 49.47 -6.20
N ILE A 404 15.21 50.22 -7.22
CA ILE A 404 14.65 51.56 -7.06
C ILE A 404 13.30 51.49 -6.32
N ALA A 405 12.43 50.56 -6.71
CA ALA A 405 11.14 50.35 -6.07
C ALA A 405 11.28 50.00 -4.58
N LEU A 406 12.18 49.06 -4.23
CA LEU A 406 12.47 48.73 -2.84
C LEU A 406 13.06 49.91 -2.05
N SER A 407 13.91 50.73 -2.68
CA SER A 407 14.48 51.92 -2.04
C SER A 407 13.42 52.99 -1.77
N LYS A 408 12.46 53.16 -2.69
CA LYS A 408 11.29 54.05 -2.50
C LYS A 408 10.38 53.54 -1.39
N LEU A 409 10.07 52.24 -1.38
CA LEU A 409 9.27 51.64 -0.30
C LEU A 409 9.92 51.88 1.07
N LYS A 410 11.25 51.74 1.17
CA LYS A 410 12.05 52.01 2.39
C LYS A 410 11.86 53.39 3.01
N GLN A 411 11.50 54.40 2.21
CA GLN A 411 11.36 55.79 2.66
C GLN A 411 9.93 56.17 3.05
N THR A 412 8.96 55.27 2.85
CA THR A 412 7.55 55.54 3.17
C THR A 412 7.26 55.35 4.66
N SER A 413 6.46 56.24 5.24
CA SER A 413 5.98 56.11 6.63
C SER A 413 5.07 54.90 6.84
N ILE A 414 4.52 54.32 5.77
CA ILE A 414 3.66 53.13 5.82
C ILE A 414 4.48 51.88 6.19
N LEU A 415 5.79 51.86 5.93
CA LEU A 415 6.65 50.76 6.41
C LEU A 415 6.68 50.63 7.92
N ASP A 416 6.50 51.71 8.67
CA ASP A 416 6.48 51.64 10.14
C ASP A 416 5.27 50.86 10.65
N ARG A 417 4.17 50.83 9.88
CA ARG A 417 3.01 49.96 10.15
C ARG A 417 3.33 48.50 9.87
N LEU A 418 4.00 48.21 8.74
CA LEU A 418 4.40 46.84 8.40
C LEU A 418 5.42 46.23 9.36
N LYS A 419 6.28 47.05 9.99
CA LYS A 419 7.23 46.58 11.02
C LYS A 419 6.51 45.90 12.20
N MET A 420 5.27 46.26 12.49
CA MET A 420 4.48 45.64 13.57
C MET A 420 4.14 44.16 13.32
N TYR A 421 4.21 43.70 12.07
CA TYR A 421 3.95 42.30 11.70
C TYR A 421 5.22 41.44 11.71
N ILE A 422 6.39 42.05 11.86
CA ILE A 422 7.67 41.35 11.99
C ILE A 422 7.87 41.11 13.49
N VAL A 423 7.41 39.96 13.98
CA VAL A 423 7.71 39.45 15.32
C VAL A 423 9.08 38.78 15.32
#